data_AF-A0A7W5HH06-F1
#
_entry.id   AF-A0A7W5HH06-F1
#
_cell.length_a   1.000
_cell.length_b   1.000
_cell.length_c   1.000
_cell.angle_alpha   90.00
_cell.angle_beta   90.00
_cell.angle_gamma   90.00
#
_symmetry.space_group_name_H-M   'P 1'
#
loop_
_entity.id
_entity.type
_entity.pdbx_description
1 polymer ?
#
loop_
_entity_poly.entity_id
_entity_poly.type
_entity_poly.pdbx_seq_one_letter_code
_entity_poly.pdbx_strand_id
1 'polypeptide(L)'
;MASGKVYVGYAIDTSTNRGEREWVRIEPFLSGYRTERHQFEPVTDYSWLHAGSADPDQRPIEDFDILLPAEEIRSVHAFDMPTYLLKFKQSEVFEGPLMPLRDRRDVQAGPSKAECFYFAYAFLVFAVPAFSLFGGAWGLILVLIGVLITGWAASLDEISATEMAD
;
A
#
# COMPACT_ATOMS: atom_id res chain seq x y z
N MET A 1 2.09 -19.46 -33.83
CA MET A 1 1.31 -18.32 -33.28
C MET A 1 2.12 -17.76 -32.12
N ALA A 2 2.52 -16.50 -32.16
CA ALA A 2 3.24 -15.89 -31.04
C ALA A 2 2.23 -15.57 -29.93
N SER A 3 2.42 -16.15 -28.73
CA SER A 3 1.59 -15.81 -27.57
C SER A 3 1.95 -14.39 -27.12
N GLY A 4 0.97 -13.48 -27.18
CA GLY A 4 1.15 -12.11 -26.73
C GLY A 4 1.20 -12.04 -25.20
N LYS A 5 2.09 -11.20 -24.67
CA LYS A 5 2.18 -10.94 -23.23
C LYS A 5 0.90 -10.23 -22.76
N VAL A 6 0.38 -10.65 -21.61
CA VAL A 6 -0.80 -10.08 -20.97
C VAL A 6 -0.37 -9.35 -19.72
N TYR A 7 -0.89 -8.12 -19.57
CA TYR A 7 -0.72 -7.29 -18.39
C TYR A 7 -2.06 -7.13 -17.68
N VAL A 8 -2.05 -7.30 -16.36
CA VAL A 8 -3.19 -7.08 -15.47
C VAL A 8 -2.77 -6.01 -14.47
N GLY A 9 -3.55 -4.96 -14.33
CA GLY A 9 -3.16 -3.80 -13.55
C GLY A 9 -4.20 -2.68 -13.57
N TYR A 10 -3.84 -1.55 -12.99
CA TYR A 10 -4.68 -0.35 -12.96
C TYR A 10 -4.33 0.57 -14.12
N ALA A 11 -5.35 1.05 -14.84
CA ALA A 11 -5.14 2.08 -15.84
C ALA A 11 -4.99 3.43 -15.12
N ILE A 12 -3.77 4.00 -15.13
CA ILE A 12 -3.48 5.25 -14.43
C ILE A 12 -4.02 6.45 -15.21
N ASP A 13 -4.05 6.34 -16.53
CA ASP A 13 -4.40 7.47 -17.38
C ASP A 13 -5.85 7.35 -17.88
N THR A 14 -6.76 8.11 -17.27
CA THR A 14 -8.20 8.12 -17.61
C THR A 14 -8.68 9.40 -18.29
N SER A 15 -7.77 10.30 -18.69
CA SER A 15 -8.17 11.54 -19.40
C SER A 15 -9.07 11.22 -20.60
N THR A 16 -10.27 11.77 -20.57
CA THR A 16 -11.45 11.38 -21.35
C THR A 16 -11.37 11.69 -22.86
N ASN A 17 -10.23 12.17 -23.36
CA ASN A 17 -10.05 12.44 -24.79
C ASN A 17 -9.71 11.14 -25.54
N ARG A 18 -10.79 10.47 -25.94
CA ARG A 18 -10.87 9.15 -26.59
C ARG A 18 -10.20 9.05 -27.97
N GLY A 19 -9.53 10.10 -28.46
CA GLY A 19 -9.20 10.26 -29.89
C GLY A 19 -7.72 10.20 -30.29
N GLU A 20 -6.77 10.47 -29.40
CA GLU A 20 -5.36 10.74 -29.79
C GLU A 20 -4.32 10.02 -28.91
N ARG A 21 -4.67 8.90 -28.30
CA ARG A 21 -3.73 8.20 -27.43
C ARG A 21 -2.93 7.17 -28.20
N GLU A 22 -1.65 7.47 -28.39
CA GLU A 22 -0.67 6.54 -28.95
C GLU A 22 -0.29 5.43 -27.95
N TRP A 23 -0.45 5.68 -26.64
CA TRP A 23 0.00 4.79 -25.57
C TRP A 23 -1.04 4.66 -24.44
N VAL A 24 -1.04 3.52 -23.77
CA VAL A 24 -1.81 3.24 -22.56
C VAL A 24 -0.84 2.99 -21.42
N ARG A 25 -0.99 3.75 -20.34
CA ARG A 25 -0.20 3.59 -19.11
C ARG A 25 -0.93 2.67 -18.13
N ILE A 26 -0.25 1.62 -17.70
CA ILE A 26 -0.76 0.64 -16.73
C ILE A 26 0.20 0.53 -15.55
N GLU A 27 -0.34 0.64 -14.34
CA GLU A 27 0.32 0.20 -13.10
C GLU A 27 0.16 -1.33 -13.01
N PRO A 28 1.23 -2.11 -13.22
CA PRO A 28 1.07 -3.56 -13.31
C PRO A 28 0.86 -4.17 -11.94
N PHE A 29 -0.11 -5.09 -11.85
CA PHE A 29 -0.30 -5.97 -10.70
C PHE A 29 0.28 -7.37 -10.99
N LEU A 30 0.02 -7.90 -12.19
CA LEU A 30 0.50 -9.20 -12.68
C LEU A 30 0.82 -9.11 -14.18
N SER A 31 1.80 -9.89 -14.64
CA SER A 31 1.95 -10.14 -16.08
C SER A 31 2.22 -11.61 -16.37
N GLY A 32 1.90 -12.03 -17.59
CA GLY A 32 2.02 -13.42 -17.99
C GLY A 32 1.70 -13.61 -19.46
N TYR A 33 1.34 -14.83 -19.84
CA TYR A 33 1.01 -15.20 -21.21
C TYR A 33 -0.30 -15.96 -21.25
N ARG A 34 -0.93 -16.03 -22.43
CA ARG A 34 -2.04 -16.95 -22.66
C ARG A 34 -1.49 -18.25 -23.24
N THR A 35 -1.95 -19.36 -22.69
CA THR A 35 -1.71 -20.68 -23.29
C THR A 35 -2.50 -20.84 -24.58
N GLU A 36 -2.23 -21.91 -25.32
CA GLU A 36 -3.01 -22.28 -26.50
C GLU A 36 -4.51 -22.50 -26.19
N ARG A 37 -4.85 -22.76 -24.93
CA ARG A 37 -6.22 -22.91 -24.44
C ARG A 37 -6.84 -21.61 -23.93
N HIS A 38 -6.21 -20.46 -24.21
CA HIS A 38 -6.61 -19.13 -23.73
C HIS A 38 -6.60 -18.97 -22.20
N GLN A 39 -5.93 -19.85 -21.47
CA GLN A 39 -5.77 -19.72 -20.02
C GLN A 39 -4.63 -18.74 -19.73
N PHE A 40 -4.84 -17.82 -18.79
CA PHE A 40 -3.81 -16.90 -18.37
C PHE A 40 -2.86 -17.58 -17.37
N GLU A 41 -1.57 -17.63 -17.70
CA GLU A 41 -0.51 -18.13 -16.83
C GLU A 41 0.33 -16.95 -16.33
N PRO A 42 0.23 -16.60 -15.03
CA PRO A 42 1.02 -15.52 -14.45
C PRO A 42 2.50 -15.92 -14.39
N VAL A 43 3.38 -15.02 -14.83
CA VAL A 43 4.84 -15.22 -14.82
C VAL A 43 5.54 -14.24 -13.89
N THR A 44 5.05 -13.01 -13.81
CA THR A 44 5.65 -11.96 -12.97
C THR A 44 4.60 -11.34 -12.06
N ASP A 45 4.93 -11.32 -10.78
CA ASP A 45 4.12 -10.74 -9.71
C ASP A 45 4.67 -9.36 -9.34
N TYR A 46 3.82 -8.34 -9.49
CA TYR A 46 4.12 -6.95 -9.17
C TYR A 46 3.32 -6.46 -7.95
N SER A 47 2.67 -7.35 -7.21
CA SER A 47 1.89 -7.00 -6.02
C SER A 47 2.68 -6.19 -4.98
N TRP A 48 4.01 -6.33 -4.98
CA TRP A 48 4.93 -5.54 -4.15
C TRP A 48 4.91 -4.04 -4.48
N LEU A 49 4.59 -3.62 -5.71
CA LEU A 49 4.36 -2.20 -6.07
C LEU A 49 3.16 -1.61 -5.32
N HIS A 50 2.27 -2.48 -4.82
CA HIS A 50 1.09 -2.09 -4.07
C HIS A 50 1.21 -2.33 -2.58
N ALA A 51 2.40 -2.75 -2.09
CA ALA A 51 2.62 -3.10 -0.68
C ALA A 51 2.93 -1.92 0.25
N GLY A 52 2.83 -0.66 -0.23
CA GLY A 52 3.02 0.55 0.56
C GLY A 52 1.94 1.59 0.23
N SER A 53 1.30 2.13 1.26
CA SER A 53 0.18 3.09 1.21
C SER A 53 -1.03 2.64 0.37
N ALA A 54 -2.23 2.64 0.97
CA ALA A 54 -3.48 2.35 0.26
C ALA A 54 -3.91 3.48 -0.69
N ASP A 55 -3.26 4.65 -0.59
CA ASP A 55 -3.58 5.83 -1.37
C ASP A 55 -2.65 5.92 -2.60
N PRO A 56 -3.16 5.68 -3.82
CA PRO A 56 -2.37 5.76 -5.05
C PRO A 56 -1.80 7.17 -5.31
N ASP A 57 -2.42 8.22 -4.77
CA ASP A 57 -1.97 9.61 -4.94
C ASP A 57 -0.75 9.95 -4.06
N GLN A 58 -0.46 9.12 -3.06
CA GLN A 58 0.68 9.31 -2.14
C GLN A 58 1.92 8.52 -2.56
N ARG A 59 1.83 7.74 -3.63
CA ARG A 59 2.99 7.00 -4.14
C ARG A 59 3.78 7.90 -5.08
N PRO A 60 5.11 7.95 -4.96
CA PRO A 60 5.91 8.60 -5.98
C PRO A 60 5.60 7.92 -7.33
N ILE A 61 5.10 8.71 -8.27
CA ILE A 61 4.66 8.34 -9.63
C ILE A 61 5.78 7.66 -10.45
N GLU A 62 7.00 7.63 -9.91
CA GLU A 62 8.24 7.23 -10.56
C GLU A 62 8.54 5.72 -10.45
N ASP A 63 7.83 4.98 -9.60
CA ASP A 63 8.11 3.58 -9.36
C ASP A 63 7.26 2.64 -10.24
N PHE A 64 7.68 2.49 -11.49
CA PHE A 64 7.37 1.36 -12.39
C PHE A 64 5.99 1.35 -13.10
N ASP A 65 5.91 2.07 -14.23
CA ASP A 65 4.80 1.97 -15.17
C ASP A 65 5.10 1.12 -16.40
N ILE A 66 4.04 0.57 -16.99
CA ILE A 66 4.10 -0.05 -18.31
C ILE A 66 3.37 0.86 -19.30
N LEU A 67 4.12 1.34 -20.29
CA LEU A 67 3.57 2.06 -21.44
C LEU A 67 3.37 1.06 -22.58
N LEU A 68 2.11 0.85 -22.98
CA LEU A 68 1.73 -0.03 -24.08
C LEU A 68 1.25 0.80 -25.27
N PRO A 69 1.88 0.68 -26.45
CA PRO A 69 1.35 1.32 -27.65
C PRO A 69 -0.07 0.82 -27.93
N ALA A 70 -0.99 1.73 -28.23
CA ALA A 70 -2.39 1.38 -28.48
C ALA A 70 -2.55 0.40 -29.67
N GLU A 71 -1.65 0.48 -30.64
CA GLU A 71 -1.61 -0.40 -31.82
C GLU A 71 -1.22 -1.85 -31.49
N GLU A 72 -0.51 -2.09 -30.39
CA GLU A 72 -0.13 -3.45 -29.94
C GLU A 72 -1.23 -4.11 -29.10
N ILE A 73 -2.20 -3.33 -28.61
CA ILE A 73 -3.27 -3.82 -27.75
C ILE A 73 -4.28 -4.61 -28.59
N ARG A 74 -4.25 -5.93 -28.43
CA ARG A 74 -5.19 -6.84 -29.11
C ARG A 74 -6.58 -6.83 -28.51
N SER A 75 -6.69 -6.67 -27.20
CA SER A 75 -7.96 -6.71 -26.48
C SER A 75 -7.82 -6.04 -25.12
N VAL A 76 -8.85 -5.31 -24.71
CA VAL A 76 -8.97 -4.73 -23.37
C VAL A 76 -10.19 -5.33 -22.68
N HIS A 77 -10.03 -5.77 -21.45
CA HIS A 77 -11.11 -6.28 -20.62
C HIS A 77 -11.16 -5.47 -19.33
N ALA A 78 -12.13 -4.55 -19.24
CA ALA A 78 -12.36 -3.84 -18.00
C ALA A 78 -12.95 -4.80 -16.96
N PHE A 79 -12.40 -4.79 -15.75
CA PHE A 79 -12.86 -5.61 -14.66
C PHE A 79 -13.24 -4.73 -13.47
N ASP A 80 -14.51 -4.79 -13.07
CA ASP A 80 -15.04 -4.04 -11.92
C ASP A 80 -14.79 -4.86 -10.64
N MET A 81 -13.63 -4.60 -10.03
CA MET A 81 -13.20 -5.29 -8.82
C MET A 81 -14.19 -5.08 -7.65
N PRO A 82 -14.67 -3.86 -7.33
CA PRO A 82 -15.69 -3.66 -6.31
C PRO A 82 -16.97 -4.48 -6.54
N THR A 83 -17.53 -4.46 -7.75
CA THR A 83 -18.75 -5.21 -8.05
C THR A 83 -18.52 -6.71 -7.94
N TYR A 84 -17.38 -7.20 -8.41
CA TYR A 84 -17.02 -8.61 -8.27
C TYR A 84 -16.94 -9.05 -6.80
N LEU A 85 -16.26 -8.28 -5.96
CA LEU A 85 -16.12 -8.57 -4.52
C LEU A 85 -17.47 -8.59 -3.80
N LEU A 86 -18.36 -7.65 -4.13
CA LEU A 86 -19.66 -7.51 -3.48
C LEU A 86 -20.68 -8.55 -3.93
N LYS A 87 -20.66 -8.95 -5.20
CA LYS A 87 -21.74 -9.75 -5.81
C LYS A 87 -21.37 -11.21 -6.08
N PHE A 88 -20.10 -11.50 -6.36
CA PHE A 88 -19.70 -12.80 -6.89
C PHE A 88 -18.75 -13.55 -5.96
N LYS A 89 -17.79 -12.86 -5.33
CA LYS A 89 -16.79 -13.51 -4.46
C LYS A 89 -17.42 -14.24 -3.26
N GLN A 90 -18.53 -13.74 -2.71
CA GLN A 90 -19.17 -14.36 -1.55
C GLN A 90 -19.82 -15.72 -1.87
N SER A 91 -20.16 -15.97 -3.12
CA SER A 91 -20.82 -17.19 -3.58
C SER A 91 -19.88 -18.23 -4.19
N GLU A 92 -18.61 -17.88 -4.42
CA GLU A 92 -17.65 -18.79 -5.00
C GLU A 92 -17.07 -19.72 -3.92
N VAL A 93 -17.42 -21.01 -4.02
CA VAL A 93 -16.66 -22.06 -3.33
C VAL A 93 -15.33 -22.16 -4.08
N PHE A 94 -14.24 -21.75 -3.43
CA PHE A 94 -12.91 -21.84 -4.02
C PHE A 94 -12.53 -23.32 -4.25
N GLU A 95 -12.67 -23.80 -5.48
CA GLU A 95 -12.31 -25.17 -5.90
C GLU A 95 -10.91 -25.28 -6.55
N GLY A 96 -10.08 -24.25 -6.41
CA GLY A 96 -8.73 -24.25 -6.96
C GLY A 96 -7.77 -25.15 -6.16
N PRO A 97 -6.73 -25.74 -6.79
CA PRO A 97 -5.64 -26.34 -6.03
C PRO A 97 -5.08 -25.26 -5.11
N LEU A 98 -5.02 -25.57 -3.81
CA LEU A 98 -4.35 -24.73 -2.82
C LEU A 98 -2.89 -24.65 -3.25
N MET A 99 -2.53 -23.67 -4.09
CA MET A 99 -1.14 -23.27 -4.17
C MET A 99 -0.76 -22.94 -2.73
N PRO A 100 0.29 -23.56 -2.16
CA PRO A 100 0.74 -23.21 -0.83
C PRO A 100 0.96 -21.70 -0.87
N LEU A 101 0.15 -20.98 -0.09
CA LEU A 101 0.30 -19.54 0.10
C LEU A 101 1.77 -19.34 0.40
N ARG A 102 2.48 -18.70 -0.54
CA ARG A 102 3.90 -18.37 -0.36
C ARG A 102 3.96 -17.68 0.99
N ASP A 103 4.69 -18.29 1.92
CA ASP A 103 4.65 -17.96 3.35
C ASP A 103 4.59 -16.45 3.47
N ARG A 104 3.42 -15.95 3.91
CA ARG A 104 3.14 -14.53 3.98
C ARG A 104 4.25 -14.04 4.89
N ARG A 105 5.26 -13.35 4.35
CA ARG A 105 6.27 -12.73 5.21
C ARG A 105 5.42 -11.92 6.18
N ASP A 106 5.43 -12.34 7.44
CA ASP A 106 4.82 -11.59 8.50
C ASP A 106 5.55 -10.26 8.46
N VAL A 107 4.93 -9.29 7.78
CA VAL A 107 5.31 -7.89 7.90
C VAL A 107 5.06 -7.66 9.37
N GLN A 108 6.15 -7.69 10.15
CA GLN A 108 6.13 -7.27 11.54
C GLN A 108 5.67 -5.82 11.48
N ALA A 109 4.36 -5.64 11.59
CA ALA A 109 3.73 -4.35 11.78
C ALA A 109 4.11 -3.95 13.21
N GLY A 110 5.31 -3.39 13.35
CA GLY A 110 5.63 -2.57 14.50
C GLY A 110 4.57 -1.47 14.61
N PRO A 111 4.31 -0.97 15.83
CA PRO A 111 3.34 0.09 16.04
C PRO A 111 3.68 1.25 15.10
N SER A 112 2.69 1.70 14.34
CA SER A 112 2.86 2.85 13.45
C SER A 112 3.17 4.11 14.26
N LYS A 113 3.80 5.11 13.65
CA LYS A 113 4.10 6.39 14.33
C LYS A 113 2.84 7.00 14.97
N ALA A 114 1.72 6.95 14.25
CA ALA A 114 0.43 7.44 14.75
C ALA A 114 -0.06 6.68 15.98
N GLU A 115 0.13 5.36 16.04
CA GLU A 115 -0.22 4.54 17.20
C GLU A 115 0.66 4.88 18.41
N CYS A 116 1.97 5.04 18.23
CA CYS A 116 2.86 5.49 19.30
C CYS A 116 2.45 6.87 19.86
N PHE A 117 2.12 7.83 18.99
CA PHE A 117 1.62 9.14 19.42
C PHE A 117 0.30 9.03 20.18
N TYR A 118 -0.62 8.20 19.71
CA TYR A 118 -1.90 7.98 20.37
C TYR A 118 -1.72 7.36 21.76
N PHE A 119 -0.85 6.36 21.90
CA PHE A 119 -0.56 5.73 23.19
C PHE A 119 0.09 6.71 24.17
N ALA A 120 1.04 7.53 23.72
CA ALA A 120 1.67 8.55 24.54
C ALA A 120 0.66 9.62 25.01
N TYR A 121 -0.20 10.08 24.10
CA TYR A 121 -1.27 11.02 24.43
C TYR A 121 -2.28 10.43 25.42
N ALA A 122 -2.77 9.22 25.15
CA ALA A 122 -3.70 8.53 26.04
C ALA A 122 -3.09 8.36 27.44
N PHE A 123 -1.82 7.94 27.51
CA PHE A 123 -1.11 7.83 28.77
C PHE A 123 -1.08 9.17 29.53
N LEU A 124 -0.76 10.28 28.87
CA LEU A 124 -0.78 11.61 29.51
C LEU A 124 -2.17 11.99 30.02
N VAL A 125 -3.22 11.81 29.21
CA VAL A 125 -4.59 12.18 29.58
C VAL A 125 -5.05 11.44 30.84
N PHE A 126 -4.69 10.15 30.98
CA PHE A 126 -5.10 9.36 32.14
C PHE A 126 -4.13 9.45 33.33
N ALA A 127 -2.82 9.60 33.09
CA ALA A 127 -1.83 9.66 34.16
C ALA A 127 -1.81 11.03 34.85
N VAL A 128 -1.99 12.14 34.14
CA VAL A 128 -1.89 13.48 34.72
C VAL A 128 -2.92 13.73 35.83
N PRO A 129 -4.22 13.39 35.67
CA PRO A 129 -5.20 13.53 36.75
C PRO A 129 -4.92 12.60 37.93
N ALA A 130 -4.39 11.39 37.68
CA ALA A 130 -4.03 10.47 38.74
C ALA A 130 -2.83 10.99 39.55
N PHE A 131 -1.79 11.49 38.89
CA PHE A 131 -0.60 12.03 39.56
C PHE A 131 -0.86 13.38 40.25
N SER A 132 -1.77 14.21 39.75
CA SER A 132 -2.12 15.48 40.41
C SER A 132 -2.85 15.27 41.74
N LEU A 133 -3.57 14.15 41.90
CA LEU A 133 -4.26 13.80 43.14
C LEU A 133 -3.31 13.30 44.25
N PHE A 134 -2.21 12.64 43.88
CA PHE A 134 -1.31 11.98 44.86
C PHE A 134 0.08 12.63 45.00
N GLY A 135 0.56 13.36 44.00
CA GLY A 135 1.96 13.80 43.91
C GLY A 135 2.25 15.27 44.19
N GLY A 136 1.22 16.12 44.35
CA GLY A 136 1.40 17.57 44.50
C GLY A 136 2.25 18.18 43.38
N ALA A 137 3.10 19.15 43.71
CA ALA A 137 3.95 19.85 42.72
C ALA A 137 4.97 18.91 42.02
N TRP A 138 5.41 17.84 42.68
CA TRP A 138 6.38 16.90 42.11
C TRP A 138 5.78 16.05 40.99
N GLY A 139 4.48 15.75 41.05
CA GLY A 139 3.77 15.05 39.97
C GLY A 139 3.76 15.85 38.66
N LEU A 140 3.57 17.18 38.75
CA LEU A 140 3.59 18.06 37.58
C LEU A 140 4.98 18.16 36.93
N ILE A 141 6.05 18.16 37.74
CA ILE A 141 7.43 18.19 37.24
C ILE A 141 7.75 16.92 36.45
N LEU A 142 7.36 15.74 36.96
CA LEU A 142 7.60 14.47 36.25
C LEU A 142 6.81 14.38 34.94
N VAL A 143 5.58 14.90 34.91
CA VAL A 143 4.78 15.00 33.68
C VAL A 143 5.46 15.89 32.64
N LEU A 144 5.96 17.07 33.04
CA LEU A 144 6.67 17.99 32.15
C LEU A 144 7.95 17.37 31.57
N ILE A 145 8.71 16.64 32.40
CA ILE A 145 9.91 15.91 31.96
C ILE A 145 9.52 14.82 30.94
N GLY A 146 8.44 14.09 31.19
CA GLY A 146 7.93 13.07 30.26
C GLY A 146 7.56 13.66 28.90
N VAL A 147 6.84 14.77 28.87
CA VAL A 147 6.48 15.50 27.63
C VAL A 147 7.74 15.93 26.88
N LEU A 148 8.73 16.50 27.59
CA LEU A 148 10.00 16.92 26.99
C LEU A 148 10.77 15.76 26.35
N ILE A 149 10.87 14.62 27.03
CA ILE A 149 11.55 13.43 26.50
C ILE A 149 10.82 12.89 25.26
N THR A 150 9.48 12.83 25.29
CA THR A 150 8.70 12.37 24.13
C THR A 150 8.82 13.31 22.93
N GLY A 151 8.85 14.63 23.16
CA GLY A 151 9.07 15.61 22.11
C GLY A 151 10.48 15.53 21.52
N TRP A 152 11.49 15.29 22.37
CA TRP A 152 12.88 15.13 21.91
C TRP A 152 13.08 13.85 21.10
N ALA A 153 12.50 12.73 21.53
CA ALA A 153 12.53 11.47 20.79
C ALA A 153 11.86 11.59 19.42
N ALA A 154 10.76 12.34 19.31
CA ALA A 154 10.11 12.61 18.03
C ALA A 154 10.95 13.48 17.07
N SER A 155 11.86 14.30 17.59
CA SER A 155 12.70 15.21 16.81
C SER A 155 13.99 14.55 16.26
N LEU A 156 14.49 13.49 16.89
CA LEU A 156 15.76 12.85 16.49
C LEU A 156 15.65 12.10 15.16
N ASP A 157 14.45 11.69 14.74
CA ASP A 157 14.23 10.94 13.50
C ASP A 157 14.32 11.80 12.23
N GLU A 158 14.29 13.13 12.31
CA GLU A 158 14.50 14.00 11.15
C GLU A 158 15.98 14.12 10.74
N ILE A 159 16.91 13.88 11.68
CA ILE A 159 18.34 14.08 11.43
C ILE A 159 18.93 12.92 10.61
N SER A 160 18.46 11.69 10.82
CA SER A 160 18.97 10.50 10.12
C SER A 160 18.55 10.39 8.65
N ALA A 161 17.43 11.01 8.26
CA ALA A 161 16.98 11.04 6.86
C ALA A 161 17.74 12.09 6.04
N THR A 162 18.27 13.13 6.69
CA THR A 162 18.96 14.23 6.01
C THR A 162 20.45 13.93 5.78
N GLU A 163 21.06 13.06 6.60
CA GLU A 163 22.49 12.70 6.51
C GLU A 163 22.79 11.56 5.52
N MET A 164 21.77 10.94 4.91
CA MET A 164 21.94 9.93 3.85
C MET A 164 21.70 10.48 2.42
N ALA A 165 21.52 11.79 2.29
CA ALA A 165 21.24 12.47 1.02
C ALA A 165 22.41 13.34 0.48
N ASP A 166 23.55 13.37 1.17
CA ASP A 166 24.83 13.96 0.73
C ASP A 166 25.91 12.87 0.60
#